data_AF-A0A5N8HKL5-F1
#
_entry.id   AF-A0A5N8HKL5-F1
#
_cell.length_a   1.000
_cell.length_b   1.000
_cell.length_c   1.000
_cell.angle_alpha   90.00
_cell.angle_beta   90.00
_cell.angle_gamma   90.00
#
_symmetry.space_group_name_H-M   'P 1'
#
loop_
_entity.id
_entity.type
_entity.pdbx_description
1 polymer ?
#
loop_
_entity_poly.entity_id
_entity_poly.type
_entity_poly.pdbx_seq_one_letter_code
_entity_poly.pdbx_strand_id
1 'polypeptide(L)'
;MSQETPASTTEAQIKNKRRISPFWLLPFIALMIAGWLIWDSYQDRGNTVTIDFMSADGIVPGRTPVRYQGVEVGTVQDISLSDDLRKIEVKVSIKSDMKDALREET
;
A
#
# COMPACT_ATOMS: atom_id res chain seq x y z
N MET A 1 -80.91 11.56 -3.70
CA MET A 1 -80.17 12.28 -4.74
C MET A 1 -78.70 12.23 -4.39
N SER A 2 -77.95 11.43 -5.15
CA SER A 2 -76.51 11.25 -5.04
C SER A 2 -75.79 12.52 -5.47
N GLN A 3 -74.86 13.00 -4.65
CA GLN A 3 -73.81 13.91 -5.10
C GLN A 3 -72.48 13.35 -4.59
N GLU A 4 -71.96 12.38 -5.33
CA GLU A 4 -70.54 12.02 -5.29
C GLU A 4 -69.74 13.25 -5.76
N THR A 5 -69.21 13.99 -4.80
CA THR A 5 -68.31 15.14 -5.05
C THR A 5 -66.88 14.58 -5.11
N PRO A 6 -66.08 14.96 -6.12
CA PRO A 6 -65.09 14.08 -6.71
C PRO A 6 -63.98 13.76 -5.74
N ALA A 7 -63.50 12.52 -5.80
CA ALA A 7 -62.27 12.11 -5.15
C ALA A 7 -61.18 13.15 -5.46
N SER A 8 -60.81 13.92 -4.45
CA SER A 8 -59.60 14.73 -4.48
C SER A 8 -58.45 13.74 -4.48
N THR A 9 -58.07 13.28 -5.68
CA THR A 9 -56.81 12.59 -5.88
C THR A 9 -55.76 13.60 -5.48
N THR A 10 -55.28 13.45 -4.25
CA THR A 10 -54.06 14.09 -3.79
C THR A 10 -53.00 13.61 -4.76
N GLU A 11 -52.75 14.42 -5.79
CA GLU A 11 -51.63 14.21 -6.68
C GLU A 11 -50.40 14.45 -5.82
N ALA A 12 -49.92 13.36 -5.23
CA ALA A 12 -48.68 13.34 -4.49
C ALA A 12 -47.62 13.75 -5.51
N GLN A 13 -47.25 15.02 -5.48
CA GLN A 13 -46.10 15.54 -6.18
C GLN A 13 -44.89 14.84 -5.57
N ILE A 14 -44.54 13.68 -6.14
CA ILE A 14 -43.35 12.92 -5.79
C ILE A 14 -42.17 13.74 -6.29
N LYS A 15 -41.76 14.72 -5.48
CA LYS A 15 -40.44 15.32 -5.61
C LYS A 15 -39.44 14.23 -5.24
N ASN A 16 -38.99 13.51 -6.27
CA ASN A 16 -37.90 12.55 -6.17
C ASN A 16 -36.64 13.31 -5.79
N LYS A 17 -36.47 13.56 -4.49
CA LYS A 17 -35.20 14.02 -3.95
C LYS A 17 -34.29 12.81 -4.05
N ARG A 18 -33.47 12.76 -5.11
CA ARG A 18 -32.31 11.87 -5.21
C ARG A 18 -31.41 12.10 -4.01
N ARG A 19 -31.76 11.51 -2.87
CA ARG A 19 -30.93 11.40 -1.69
C ARG A 19 -30.15 10.10 -1.86
N ILE A 20 -29.29 10.05 -2.88
CA ILE A 20 -28.12 9.20 -2.74
C ILE A 20 -27.33 9.92 -1.65
N SER A 21 -27.51 9.41 -0.44
CA SER A 21 -27.07 10.06 0.79
C SER A 21 -25.59 10.41 0.67
N PRO A 22 -25.15 11.63 1.05
CA PRO A 22 -23.71 11.97 1.11
C PRO A 22 -22.90 10.97 1.94
N PHE A 23 -23.57 10.20 2.79
CA PHE A 23 -23.00 9.09 3.54
C PHE A 23 -22.39 7.97 2.67
N TRP A 24 -22.75 7.85 1.38
CA TRP A 24 -22.09 6.90 0.48
C TRP A 24 -20.69 7.36 0.02
N LEU A 25 -20.32 8.62 0.28
CA LEU A 25 -18.94 9.08 0.11
C LEU A 25 -18.00 8.43 1.12
N LEU A 26 -18.47 8.12 2.34
CA LEU A 26 -17.65 7.50 3.38
C LEU A 26 -17.08 6.14 2.95
N PRO A 27 -17.87 5.15 2.48
CA PRO A 27 -17.32 3.89 1.99
C PRO A 27 -16.44 4.09 0.76
N PHE A 28 -16.75 5.05 -0.13
CA PHE A 28 -15.93 5.35 -1.29
C PHE A 28 -14.55 5.90 -0.91
N ILE A 29 -14.49 6.83 0.04
CA ILE A 29 -13.24 7.39 0.58
C ILE A 29 -12.43 6.29 1.28
N ALA A 30 -13.09 5.44 2.07
CA ALA A 30 -12.43 4.30 2.71
C ALA A 30 -11.81 3.35 1.66
N LEU A 31 -12.53 3.07 0.57
CA LEU A 31 -12.03 2.27 -0.55
C LEU A 31 -10.84 2.93 -1.24
N MET A 32 -10.87 4.25 -1.45
CA MET A 32 -9.76 5.02 -2.00
C MET A 32 -8.51 4.92 -1.12
N ILE A 33 -8.64 5.15 0.18
CA ILE A 33 -7.51 5.09 1.12
C ILE A 33 -6.94 3.67 1.18
N ALA A 34 -7.80 2.64 1.21
CA ALA A 34 -7.38 1.25 1.20
C ALA A 34 -6.61 0.88 -0.08
N GLY A 35 -7.14 1.29 -1.25
CA GLY A 35 -6.45 1.08 -2.53
C GLY A 35 -5.11 1.81 -2.59
N TRP A 36 -5.06 3.04 -2.05
CA TRP A 36 -3.83 3.81 -1.98
C TRP A 36 -2.79 3.17 -1.06
N LEU A 37 -3.17 2.72 0.15
CA LEU A 37 -2.28 2.02 1.07
C LEU A 37 -1.73 0.71 0.50
N ILE A 38 -2.55 -0.03 -0.27
CA ILE A 38 -2.09 -1.23 -0.96
C ILE A 38 -1.01 -0.86 -1.99
N TRP A 39 -1.25 0.19 -2.77
CA TRP A 39 -0.31 0.67 -3.79
C TRP A 39 0.99 1.20 -3.18
N ASP A 40 0.87 2.02 -2.14
CA ASP A 40 1.97 2.61 -1.35
C ASP A 40 2.82 1.51 -0.71
N SER A 41 2.18 0.56 -0.01
CA SER A 41 2.87 -0.61 0.57
C SER A 41 3.56 -1.47 -0.49
N TYR A 42 2.99 -1.59 -1.70
CA TYR A 42 3.63 -2.33 -2.79
C TYR A 42 4.89 -1.63 -3.31
N GLN A 43 4.90 -0.28 -3.33
CA GLN A 43 6.07 0.50 -3.72
C GLN A 43 7.16 0.50 -2.63
N ASP A 44 6.79 0.66 -1.36
CA ASP A 44 7.74 0.70 -0.24
C ASP A 44 8.44 -0.66 0.00
N ARG A 45 7.74 -1.77 -0.26
CA ARG A 45 8.35 -3.12 -0.19
C ARG A 45 9.42 -3.34 -1.27
N GLY A 46 9.37 -2.60 -2.37
CA GLY A 46 10.26 -2.76 -3.53
C GLY A 46 11.73 -2.41 -3.25
N ASN A 47 12.00 -1.70 -2.16
CA ASN A 47 13.35 -1.35 -1.75
C ASN A 47 13.98 -2.34 -0.77
N THR A 48 13.28 -3.44 -0.42
CA THR A 48 13.84 -4.50 0.42
C THR A 48 14.27 -5.68 -0.44
N VAL A 49 15.57 -5.96 -0.46
CA VAL A 49 16.17 -7.09 -1.19
C VAL A 49 16.49 -8.21 -0.20
N THR A 50 16.03 -9.42 -0.47
CA THR A 50 16.43 -10.62 0.28
C THR A 50 17.64 -11.26 -0.38
N ILE A 51 18.68 -11.52 0.40
CA ILE A 51 19.91 -12.16 -0.08
C ILE A 51 20.17 -13.41 0.77
N ASP A 52 20.38 -14.54 0.09
CA ASP A 52 20.75 -15.81 0.73
C ASP A 52 22.24 -15.82 1.07
N PHE A 53 22.57 -16.03 2.34
CA PHE A 53 23.93 -16.24 2.81
C PHE A 53 24.08 -17.59 3.52
N MET A 54 25.31 -18.14 3.51
CA MET A 54 25.63 -19.36 4.25
C MET A 54 25.93 -19.13 5.73
N SER A 55 26.39 -17.92 6.09
CA SER A 55 26.57 -17.46 7.47
C SER A 55 26.33 -15.95 7.53
N ALA A 56 25.84 -15.47 8.66
CA ALA A 56 25.59 -14.05 8.96
C ALA A 56 26.24 -13.61 10.28
N ASP A 57 27.33 -14.28 10.69
CA ASP A 57 28.04 -13.97 11.94
C ASP A 57 28.52 -12.52 11.98
N GLY A 58 28.14 -11.81 13.05
CA GLY A 58 28.51 -10.40 13.27
C GLY A 58 27.65 -9.38 12.53
N ILE A 59 26.64 -9.79 11.76
CA ILE A 59 25.67 -8.87 11.15
C ILE A 59 24.57 -8.57 12.16
N VAL A 60 24.30 -7.28 12.39
CA VAL A 60 23.27 -6.85 13.32
C VAL A 60 22.20 -6.05 12.56
N PRO A 61 20.94 -6.52 12.56
CA PRO A 61 19.82 -5.78 11.98
C PRO A 61 19.78 -4.34 12.51
N GLY A 62 19.58 -3.38 11.61
CA GLY A 62 19.50 -1.94 11.89
C GLY A 62 20.83 -1.24 12.22
N ARG A 63 21.95 -1.96 12.33
CA ARG A 63 23.27 -1.38 12.65
C ARG A 63 24.34 -1.64 11.60
N THR A 64 24.14 -2.61 10.73
CA THR A 64 25.09 -2.93 9.66
C THR A 64 24.71 -2.19 8.36
N PRO A 65 25.50 -1.20 7.90
CA PRO A 65 25.27 -0.54 6.63
C PRO A 65 25.67 -1.46 5.47
N VAL A 66 24.88 -1.44 4.40
CA VAL A 66 25.21 -2.13 3.16
C VAL A 66 25.91 -1.15 2.23
N ARG A 67 27.07 -1.56 1.73
CA ARG A 67 27.91 -0.73 0.85
C ARG A 67 28.11 -1.38 -0.50
N TYR A 68 28.05 -0.57 -1.55
CA TYR A 68 28.42 -0.94 -2.91
C TYR A 68 29.44 0.06 -3.44
N GLN A 69 30.58 -0.42 -3.92
CA GLN A 69 31.68 0.42 -4.42
C GLN A 69 32.12 1.54 -3.44
N GLY A 70 32.08 1.26 -2.13
CA GLY A 70 32.46 2.22 -1.09
C GLY A 70 31.36 3.21 -0.69
N VAL A 71 30.22 3.24 -1.38
CA VAL A 71 29.07 4.08 -1.05
C VAL A 71 28.06 3.31 -0.21
N GLU A 72 27.49 3.94 0.82
CA GLU A 72 26.40 3.36 1.59
C GLU A 72 25.12 3.37 0.76
N VAL A 73 24.59 2.18 0.47
CA VAL A 73 23.43 1.99 -0.39
C VAL A 73 22.18 1.58 0.38
N GLY A 74 22.34 1.20 1.65
CA GLY A 74 21.24 0.68 2.44
C GLY A 74 21.66 0.22 3.83
N THR A 75 20.76 -0.49 4.49
CA THR A 75 20.98 -1.04 5.84
C THR A 75 20.31 -2.40 5.95
N VAL A 76 20.96 -3.33 6.65
CA VAL A 76 20.36 -4.63 6.96
C VAL A 76 19.14 -4.41 7.86
N GLN A 77 17.97 -4.87 7.43
CA GLN A 77 16.71 -4.68 8.13
C GLN A 77 16.36 -5.88 9.00
N ASP A 78 16.60 -7.10 8.50
CA ASP A 78 16.23 -8.33 9.20
C ASP A 78 17.11 -9.51 8.77
N ILE A 79 17.22 -10.51 9.65
CA ILE A 79 17.95 -11.76 9.38
C ILE A 79 17.05 -12.91 9.81
N SER A 80 16.61 -13.72 8.85
CA SER A 80 15.81 -14.92 9.06
C SER A 80 16.55 -16.16 8.58
N LEU A 81 16.21 -17.31 9.17
CA LEU A 81 16.64 -18.60 8.63
C LEU A 81 15.65 -19.02 7.55
N SER A 82 16.14 -19.54 6.42
CA SER A 82 15.29 -20.02 5.33
C SER A 82 14.38 -21.16 5.81
N ASP A 83 13.26 -21.37 5.11
CA ASP A 83 12.29 -22.42 5.44
C ASP A 83 12.91 -23.84 5.45
N ASP A 84 13.99 -24.03 4.68
CA ASP A 84 14.74 -25.28 4.61
C ASP A 84 15.85 -25.42 5.66
N LEU A 85 16.03 -24.42 6.53
CA LEU A 85 17.02 -24.32 7.60
C LEU A 85 18.48 -24.43 7.13
N ARG A 86 18.74 -24.36 5.82
CA ARG A 86 20.08 -24.53 5.22
C ARG A 86 20.76 -23.21 4.89
N LYS A 87 20.01 -22.11 4.88
CA LYS A 87 20.50 -20.80 4.47
C LYS A 87 19.96 -19.73 5.40
N ILE A 88 20.67 -18.62 5.44
CA ILE A 88 20.25 -17.43 6.18
C ILE A 88 19.79 -16.40 5.15
N GLU A 89 18.53 -16.02 5.23
CA GLU A 89 17.94 -14.94 4.44
C GLU A 89 18.17 -13.61 5.15
N VAL A 90 18.93 -12.72 4.50
CA VAL A 90 19.17 -11.37 5.02
C VAL A 90 18.34 -10.40 4.21
N LYS A 91 17.42 -9.70 4.86
CA LYS A 91 16.62 -8.64 4.24
C LYS A 91 17.35 -7.31 4.40
N VAL A 92 17.63 -6.68 3.29
CA VAL A 92 18.34 -5.40 3.22
C VAL A 92 17.42 -4.36 2.63
N SER A 93 17.29 -3.21 3.29
CA SER A 93 16.62 -2.06 2.70
C SER A 93 17.63 -1.17 2.00
N ILE A 94 17.46 -1.03 0.69
CA ILE A 94 18.23 -0.14 -0.18
C ILE A 94 17.53 1.21 -0.21
N LYS A 95 18.27 2.31 -0.10
CA LYS A 95 17.67 3.64 -0.19
C LYS A 95 17.31 3.92 -1.67
N SER A 96 16.08 4.38 -1.92
CA SER A 96 15.52 4.58 -3.28
C SER A 96 16.07 5.81 -4.00
N ASP A 97 16.86 6.62 -3.31
CA ASP A 97 17.49 7.85 -3.77
C ASP A 97 18.57 7.63 -4.85
N MET A 98 19.01 6.38 -5.08
CA MET A 98 19.86 6.01 -6.22
C MET A 98 19.11 5.45 -7.44
N LYS A 99 17.80 5.70 -7.59
CA LYS A 99 17.14 5.44 -8.89
C LYS A 99 17.66 6.36 -10.00
N ASP A 100 18.21 7.53 -9.67
CA ASP A 100 18.77 8.46 -10.66
C ASP A 100 20.25 8.20 -11.00
N ALA A 101 21.01 7.55 -10.12
CA ALA A 101 22.44 7.28 -10.33
C ALA A 101 22.70 6.03 -11.21
N LEU A 102 21.65 5.26 -11.52
CA LEU A 102 21.68 4.11 -12.44
C LEU A 102 21.23 4.48 -13.87
N ARG A 103 21.21 5.78 -14.23
CA ARG A 103 21.16 6.17 -15.64
C ARG A 103 22.49 5.77 -16.29
N GLU A 104 22.46 4.55 -16.80
CA GLU A 104 23.30 3.99 -17.86
C GLU A 104 23.89 5.08 -18.74
N GLU A 105 25.21 5.15 -18.77
CA GLU A 105 26.00 5.98 -19.67
C GLU A 105 25.43 5.86 -21.09
N THR A 106 24.96 6.97 -21.63
CA THR A 106 24.76 7.13 -23.08
C THR A 106 26.10 7.33 -23.75
#